data_AF-A0A348N7Y5-F1
#
_entry.id   AF-A0A348N7Y5-F1
#
_cell.length_a   1.000
_cell.length_b   1.000
_cell.length_c   1.000
_cell.angle_alpha   90.00
_cell.angle_beta   90.00
_cell.angle_gamma   90.00
#
_symmetry.space_group_name_H-M   'P 1'
#
loop_
_entity.id
_entity.type
_entity.pdbx_description
1 polymer ?
#
loop_
_entity_poly.entity_id
_entity_poly.type
_entity_poly.pdbx_seq_one_letter_code
_entity_poly.pdbx_strand_id
1 'polypeptide(L)'
;MFNSLFTSVLTESTETISISNFIACIGVSLLIGIFFAFMYAFRTKYTKSFVITLAMLPAIVCTVIMMVNGNIGAGVAVAGAFSLVRFRSVPGSARDIGSIFMAMGAGLITGMGYLGYAILFSLIMGIVLMLLTTVPFSGNKKRDAIEKTLKITIPEDLDYYNVFDDIFDQYTTEHALVSSKTTNMGSMFKLIYNISLKDPSKEKEFVDNLRCKNGNLEIALTRQEVNNNAL
;
A
#
# COMPACT_ATOMS: atom_id res chain seq x y z
N MET A 1 -4.06 33.93 24.68
CA MET A 1 -2.81 33.44 24.05
C MET A 1 -3.00 32.18 23.19
N PHE A 2 -3.77 31.17 23.61
CA PHE A 2 -4.02 29.99 22.74
C PHE A 2 -4.83 30.28 21.46
N ASN A 3 -5.71 31.29 21.47
CA ASN A 3 -6.52 31.63 20.29
C ASN A 3 -5.70 32.04 19.05
N SER A 4 -4.50 32.59 19.22
CA SER A 4 -3.65 33.00 18.08
C SER A 4 -3.05 31.83 17.31
N LEU A 5 -3.06 30.61 17.87
CA LEU A 5 -2.64 29.38 17.17
C LEU A 5 -3.75 28.83 16.26
N PHE A 6 -5.01 29.16 16.55
CA PHE A 6 -6.18 28.67 15.82
C PHE A 6 -6.72 29.68 14.79
N THR A 7 -6.36 30.95 14.89
CA THR A 7 -6.66 31.94 13.84
C THR A 7 -5.73 31.77 12.63
N SER A 8 -6.24 32.05 11.42
CA SER A 8 -5.42 32.01 10.21
C SER A 8 -4.27 33.02 10.33
N VAL A 9 -3.05 32.54 10.07
CA VAL A 9 -1.86 33.40 10.04
C VAL A 9 -1.81 34.26 8.77
N LEU A 10 -2.57 33.87 7.73
CA LEU A 10 -2.89 34.75 6.60
C LEU A 10 -4.10 35.63 6.98
N THR A 11 -3.86 36.89 7.29
CA THR A 11 -4.88 37.93 7.41
C THR A 11 -5.45 38.29 6.04
N GLU A 12 -6.78 38.44 5.95
CA GLU A 12 -7.59 38.60 4.72
C GLU A 12 -7.27 39.82 3.82
N SER A 13 -6.21 40.61 4.08
CA SER A 13 -6.05 41.92 3.42
C SER A 13 -4.60 42.39 3.18
N THR A 14 -3.61 41.51 3.13
CA THR A 14 -2.24 41.91 2.70
C THR A 14 -1.81 41.11 1.49
N GLU A 15 -1.78 41.79 0.34
CA GLU A 15 -1.37 41.28 -0.98
C GLU A 15 0.05 40.68 -1.05
N THR A 16 0.81 40.76 0.04
CA THR A 16 2.18 40.23 0.14
C THR A 16 2.30 39.29 1.32
N ILE A 17 2.50 38.01 1.04
CA ILE A 17 2.83 37.00 2.05
C ILE A 17 4.20 37.35 2.65
N SER A 18 4.24 37.62 3.95
CA SER A 18 5.50 37.85 4.66
C SER A 18 6.38 36.60 4.60
N ILE A 19 7.65 36.77 4.20
CA ILE A 19 8.66 35.70 4.12
C ILE A 19 8.78 34.94 5.45
N SER A 20 8.59 35.62 6.60
CA SER A 20 8.60 34.98 7.92
C SER A 20 7.45 33.98 8.08
N ASN A 21 6.24 34.32 7.64
CA ASN A 21 5.08 33.43 7.70
C ASN A 21 5.23 32.26 6.73
N PHE A 22 5.81 32.49 5.55
CA PHE A 22 6.10 31.44 4.57
C PHE A 22 7.04 30.37 5.12
N ILE A 23 8.17 30.81 5.70
CA ILE A 23 9.16 29.91 6.31
C ILE A 23 8.55 29.16 7.50
N ALA A 24 7.74 29.83 8.31
CA ALA A 24 7.03 29.20 9.43
C ALA A 24 6.05 28.11 8.94
N CYS A 25 5.23 28.39 7.92
CA CYS A 25 4.29 27.41 7.35
C CYS A 25 5.02 26.19 6.76
N ILE A 26 6.09 26.40 5.99
CA ILE A 26 6.89 25.30 5.44
C ILE A 26 7.54 24.49 6.55
N GLY A 27 8.13 25.15 7.55
CA GLY A 27 8.77 24.48 8.69
C GLY A 27 7.81 23.57 9.43
N VAL A 28 6.60 24.08 9.77
CA VAL A 28 5.56 23.28 10.43
C VAL A 28 5.08 22.14 9.54
N SER A 29 4.86 22.40 8.25
CA SER A 29 4.42 21.37 7.30
C SER A 29 5.44 20.25 7.14
N LEU A 30 6.74 20.57 7.15
CA LEU A 30 7.82 19.61 7.07
C LEU A 30 7.95 18.79 8.37
N LEU A 31 7.78 19.41 9.54
CA LEU A 31 7.73 18.70 10.82
C LEU A 31 6.56 17.71 10.87
N ILE A 32 5.38 18.11 10.37
CA ILE A 32 4.22 17.22 10.25
C ILE A 32 4.51 16.06 9.28
N GLY A 33 5.17 16.34 8.15
CA GLY A 33 5.59 15.31 7.19
C GLY A 33 6.55 14.29 7.80
N ILE A 34 7.55 14.75 8.56
CA ILE A 34 8.47 13.87 9.30
C ILE A 34 7.70 13.03 10.34
N PHE A 35 6.74 13.63 11.04
CA PHE A 35 5.89 12.92 12.00
C PHE A 35 5.10 11.78 11.33
N PHE A 36 4.45 12.03 10.19
CA PHE A 36 3.76 10.99 9.44
C PHE A 36 4.69 9.91 8.90
N ALA A 37 5.87 10.29 8.39
CA ALA A 37 6.89 9.36 7.95
C ALA A 37 7.34 8.42 9.09
N PHE A 38 7.55 8.96 10.29
CA PHE A 38 7.92 8.19 11.47
C PHE A 38 6.79 7.24 11.91
N MET A 39 5.55 7.74 11.99
CA MET A 39 4.37 6.92 12.31
C MET A 39 4.16 5.78 11.30
N TYR A 40 4.40 6.04 10.01
CA TYR A 40 4.31 5.03 8.96
C TYR A 40 5.43 3.98 9.06
N ALA A 41 6.66 4.38 9.40
CA ALA A 41 7.82 3.49 9.50
C ALA A 41 7.77 2.52 10.70
N PHE A 42 7.11 2.90 11.81
CA PHE A 42 7.19 2.18 13.09
C PHE A 42 6.67 0.73 13.07
N ARG A 43 5.77 0.36 12.14
CA ARG A 43 5.16 -0.99 12.11
C ARG A 43 4.95 -1.57 10.71
N THR A 44 5.51 -0.96 9.67
CA THR A 44 5.20 -1.29 8.27
C THR A 44 6.46 -1.71 7.54
N LYS A 45 6.33 -2.65 6.60
CA LYS A 45 7.36 -2.82 5.57
C LYS A 45 7.27 -1.62 4.63
N TYR A 46 8.30 -0.77 4.61
CA TYR A 46 8.32 0.44 3.81
C TYR A 46 9.50 0.44 2.84
N THR A 47 9.35 1.16 1.73
CA THR A 47 10.48 1.51 0.86
C THR A 47 11.06 2.85 1.30
N LYS A 48 12.38 3.00 1.27
CA LYS A 48 13.04 4.26 1.66
C LYS A 48 12.52 5.44 0.82
N SER A 49 12.32 5.22 -0.48
CA SER A 49 11.82 6.24 -1.41
C SER A 49 10.39 6.70 -1.06
N PHE A 50 9.52 5.81 -0.59
CA PHE A 50 8.17 6.17 -0.18
C PHE A 50 8.18 7.06 1.07
N VAL A 51 8.98 6.73 2.09
CA VAL A 51 9.03 7.51 3.32
C VAL A 51 9.60 8.92 3.09
N ILE A 52 10.62 9.04 2.23
CA ILE A 52 11.18 10.34 1.85
C ILE A 52 10.14 11.20 1.14
N THR A 53 9.42 10.62 0.18
CA THR A 53 8.37 11.36 -0.57
C THR A 53 7.20 11.73 0.33
N LEU A 54 6.77 10.84 1.23
CA LEU A 54 5.71 11.13 2.21
C LEU A 54 6.09 12.28 3.15
N ALA A 55 7.36 12.39 3.56
CA ALA A 55 7.83 13.48 4.41
C ALA A 55 7.86 14.83 3.70
N MET A 56 8.18 14.85 2.39
CA MET A 56 8.23 16.08 1.59
C MET A 56 6.85 16.55 1.12
N LEU A 57 5.88 15.63 0.98
CA LEU A 57 4.59 15.89 0.37
C LEU A 57 3.79 17.04 1.02
N PRO A 58 3.65 17.14 2.35
CA PRO A 58 2.92 18.24 2.98
C PRO A 58 3.50 19.62 2.64
N ALA A 59 4.84 19.74 2.62
CA ALA A 59 5.51 21.01 2.34
C ALA A 59 5.30 21.47 0.88
N ILE A 60 5.30 20.51 -0.07
CA ILE A 60 4.97 20.78 -1.48
C ILE A 60 3.53 21.29 -1.58
N VAL A 61 2.57 20.57 -0.98
CA VAL A 61 1.15 20.94 -1.01
C VAL A 61 0.92 22.29 -0.33
N CYS A 62 1.57 22.55 0.80
CA CYS A 62 1.51 23.82 1.52
C CYS A 62 1.93 24.98 0.62
N THR A 63 3.05 24.85 -0.09
CA THR A 63 3.57 25.88 -1.00
C THR A 63 2.60 26.16 -2.15
N VAL A 64 2.06 25.09 -2.75
CA VAL A 64 1.11 25.18 -3.86
C VAL A 64 -0.16 25.91 -3.44
N ILE A 65 -0.76 25.55 -2.30
CA ILE A 65 -1.98 26.20 -1.80
C ILE A 65 -1.73 27.65 -1.44
N MET A 66 -0.59 27.94 -0.84
CA MET A 66 -0.27 29.31 -0.45
C MET A 66 -0.08 30.23 -1.68
N MET A 67 0.45 29.71 -2.79
CA MET A 67 0.55 30.44 -4.06
C MET A 67 -0.81 30.67 -4.74
N VAL A 68 -1.76 29.78 -4.52
CA VAL A 68 -3.12 29.88 -5.07
C VAL A 68 -4.03 30.75 -4.21
N ASN A 69 -3.68 30.93 -2.94
CA ASN A 69 -4.47 31.70 -1.98
C ASN A 69 -4.65 33.16 -2.47
N GLY A 70 -5.90 33.55 -2.73
CA GLY A 70 -6.26 34.85 -3.31
C GLY A 70 -6.46 34.89 -4.83
N ASN A 71 -6.15 33.81 -5.56
CA ASN A 71 -6.38 33.73 -7.01
C ASN A 71 -7.04 32.39 -7.42
N ILE A 72 -8.36 32.42 -7.57
CA ILE A 72 -9.17 31.25 -7.98
C ILE A 72 -8.68 30.68 -9.33
N GLY A 73 -8.23 31.52 -10.26
CA GLY A 73 -7.70 31.09 -11.56
C GLY A 73 -6.41 30.28 -11.43
N ALA A 74 -5.51 30.66 -10.52
CA ALA A 74 -4.30 29.89 -10.22
C ALA A 74 -4.64 28.51 -9.62
N GLY A 75 -5.69 28.44 -8.78
CA GLY A 75 -6.15 27.18 -8.19
C GLY A 75 -6.70 26.20 -9.22
N VAL A 76 -7.51 26.71 -10.15
CA VAL A 76 -8.01 25.91 -11.28
C VAL A 76 -6.86 25.45 -12.18
N ALA A 77 -5.85 26.31 -12.43
CA ALA A 77 -4.68 25.94 -13.22
C ALA A 77 -3.85 24.82 -12.55
N VAL A 78 -3.65 24.88 -11.24
CA VAL A 78 -2.97 23.84 -10.46
C VAL A 78 -3.75 22.52 -10.52
N ALA A 79 -5.07 22.56 -10.30
CA ALA A 79 -5.92 21.37 -10.40
C ALA A 79 -5.88 20.75 -11.81
N GLY A 80 -5.90 21.59 -12.85
CA GLY A 80 -5.73 21.18 -14.24
C GLY A 80 -4.36 20.54 -14.50
N ALA A 81 -3.28 21.14 -14.01
CA ALA A 81 -1.93 20.60 -14.14
C ALA A 81 -1.78 19.23 -13.46
N PHE A 82 -2.31 19.06 -12.23
CA PHE A 82 -2.31 17.75 -11.55
C PHE A 82 -3.16 16.70 -12.29
N SER A 83 -4.26 17.09 -12.92
CA SER A 83 -5.10 16.17 -13.71
C SER A 83 -4.39 15.62 -14.97
N LEU A 84 -3.37 16.33 -15.47
CA LEU A 84 -2.55 15.89 -16.59
C LEU A 84 -1.44 14.92 -16.16
N VAL A 85 -1.08 14.88 -14.88
CA VAL A 85 -0.06 13.97 -14.35
C VAL A 85 -0.63 12.55 -14.31
N ARG A 86 -0.24 11.73 -15.28
CA ARG A 86 -0.59 10.31 -15.34
C ARG A 86 0.48 9.47 -14.67
N PHE A 87 0.17 8.89 -13.52
CA PHE A 87 1.00 7.85 -12.92
C PHE A 87 0.84 6.56 -13.75
N ARG A 88 1.88 6.17 -14.49
CA ARG A 88 1.95 4.90 -15.23
C ARG A 88 2.35 3.70 -14.35
N SER A 89 2.65 3.94 -13.08
CA SER A 89 2.95 2.89 -12.10
C SER A 89 1.68 2.42 -11.42
N VAL A 90 1.62 1.12 -11.11
CA VAL A 90 0.58 0.53 -10.26
C VAL A 90 0.46 1.38 -8.99
N PRO A 91 -0.74 1.88 -8.64
CA PRO A 91 -0.92 2.64 -7.42
C PRO A 91 -0.46 1.76 -6.24
N GLY A 92 0.26 2.36 -5.30
CA GLY A 92 0.77 1.66 -4.12
C GLY A 92 -0.34 0.98 -3.32
N SER A 93 0.02 0.30 -2.23
CA SER A 93 -0.98 -0.37 -1.39
C SER A 93 -2.09 0.62 -0.98
N ALA A 94 -3.34 0.16 -0.80
CA ALA A 94 -4.45 1.03 -0.36
C ALA A 94 -4.10 1.85 0.90
N ARG A 95 -3.25 1.28 1.76
CA ARG A 95 -2.71 1.96 2.94
C ARG A 95 -1.73 3.09 2.60
N ASP A 96 -0.90 2.91 1.58
CA ASP A 96 0.06 3.91 1.10
C ASP A 96 -0.70 5.12 0.55
N ILE A 97 -1.73 4.85 -0.24
CA ILE A 97 -2.64 5.87 -0.78
C ILE A 97 -3.31 6.65 0.37
N GLY A 98 -3.83 5.95 1.38
CA GLY A 98 -4.43 6.60 2.55
C GLY A 98 -3.46 7.53 3.29
N SER A 99 -2.19 7.13 3.43
CA SER A 99 -1.16 7.97 4.06
C SER A 99 -0.78 9.20 3.23
N ILE A 100 -0.76 9.07 1.89
CA ILE A 100 -0.58 10.20 0.97
C ILE A 100 -1.70 11.22 1.15
N PHE A 101 -2.97 10.79 1.15
CA PHE A 101 -4.11 11.69 1.33
C PHE A 101 -4.10 12.40 2.69
N MET A 102 -3.72 11.68 3.75
CA MET A 102 -3.55 12.26 5.09
C MET A 102 -2.47 13.35 5.10
N ALA A 103 -1.31 13.08 4.49
CA ALA A 103 -0.22 14.04 4.36
C ALA A 103 -0.63 15.27 3.52
N MET A 104 -1.35 15.05 2.41
CA MET A 104 -1.90 16.14 1.60
C MET A 104 -2.88 16.99 2.40
N GLY A 105 -3.81 16.37 3.13
CA GLY A 105 -4.79 17.07 3.97
C GLY A 105 -4.12 18.00 4.99
N ALA A 106 -3.06 17.53 5.66
CA ALA A 106 -2.29 18.38 6.57
C ALA A 106 -1.62 19.56 5.83
N GLY A 107 -1.04 19.31 4.65
CA GLY A 107 -0.45 20.33 3.79
C GLY A 107 -1.44 21.40 3.33
N LEU A 108 -2.69 21.02 3.04
CA LEU A 108 -3.77 21.96 2.68
C LEU A 108 -4.09 22.91 3.85
N ILE A 109 -4.23 22.36 5.06
CA ILE A 109 -4.56 23.13 6.26
C ILE A 109 -3.41 24.10 6.61
N THR A 110 -2.15 23.64 6.51
CA THR A 110 -0.99 24.55 6.70
C THR A 110 -0.90 25.61 5.61
N GLY A 111 -1.23 25.27 4.35
CA GLY A 111 -1.21 26.19 3.22
C GLY A 111 -2.29 27.28 3.28
N MET A 112 -3.41 27.01 3.94
CA MET A 112 -4.44 28.01 4.27
C MET A 112 -4.05 28.92 5.45
N GLY A 113 -2.94 28.64 6.13
CA GLY A 113 -2.44 29.43 7.27
C GLY A 113 -2.98 29.00 8.63
N TYR A 114 -3.70 27.87 8.73
CA TYR A 114 -4.26 27.36 9.98
C TYR A 114 -3.29 26.38 10.69
N LEU A 115 -2.19 26.90 11.21
CA LEU A 115 -1.11 26.07 11.78
C LEU A 115 -1.56 25.21 12.97
N GLY A 116 -2.35 25.75 13.92
CA GLY A 116 -2.83 24.99 15.07
C GLY A 116 -3.76 23.84 14.69
N TYR A 117 -4.65 24.05 13.71
CA TYR A 117 -5.53 23.01 13.19
C TYR A 117 -4.75 21.92 12.44
N ALA A 118 -3.68 22.27 11.73
CA ALA A 118 -2.84 21.28 11.05
C ALA A 118 -2.12 20.36 12.06
N ILE A 119 -1.62 20.91 13.16
CA ILE A 119 -1.00 20.12 14.23
C ILE A 119 -2.04 19.19 14.87
N LEU A 120 -3.22 19.70 15.21
CA LEU A 120 -4.29 18.89 15.79
C LEU A 120 -4.73 17.76 14.84
N PHE A 121 -4.94 18.08 13.56
CA PHE A 121 -5.29 17.11 12.53
C PHE A 121 -4.22 16.03 12.38
N SER A 122 -2.94 16.43 12.31
CA SER A 122 -1.84 15.46 12.19
C SER A 122 -1.73 14.54 13.40
N LEU A 123 -1.95 15.06 14.61
CA LEU A 123 -1.94 14.26 15.83
C LEU A 123 -3.08 13.24 15.84
N ILE A 124 -4.32 13.67 15.53
CA ILE A 124 -5.48 12.77 15.47
C ILE A 124 -5.27 11.69 14.40
N MET A 125 -4.91 12.10 13.18
CA MET A 125 -4.73 11.17 12.07
C MET A 125 -3.53 10.23 12.26
N GLY A 126 -2.45 10.72 12.89
CA GLY A 126 -1.31 9.90 13.28
C GLY A 126 -1.69 8.83 14.31
N ILE A 127 -2.51 9.18 15.31
CA ILE A 127 -3.05 8.21 16.29
C ILE A 127 -3.94 7.18 15.60
N VAL A 128 -4.83 7.60 14.70
CA VAL A 128 -5.70 6.67 13.94
C VAL A 128 -4.85 5.72 13.10
N LEU A 129 -3.81 6.23 12.41
CA LEU A 129 -2.87 5.40 11.67
C LEU A 129 -2.15 4.41 12.60
N MET A 130 -1.71 4.85 13.78
CA MET A 130 -1.06 3.97 14.75
C MET A 130 -2.03 2.91 15.27
N LEU A 131 -3.28 3.26 15.60
CA LEU A 131 -4.30 2.32 16.07
C LEU A 131 -4.64 1.28 15.00
N LEU A 132 -4.91 1.70 13.76
CA LEU A 132 -5.23 0.78 12.66
C LEU A 132 -4.09 -0.19 12.32
N THR A 133 -2.87 0.11 12.76
CA THR A 133 -1.67 -0.66 12.41
C THR A 133 -1.13 -1.47 13.57
N THR A 134 -1.52 -1.10 14.79
CA THR A 134 -1.26 -1.85 16.02
C THR A 134 -2.39 -2.80 16.37
N VAL A 135 -3.65 -2.43 16.09
CA VAL A 135 -4.78 -3.35 16.19
C VAL A 135 -4.56 -4.41 15.13
N PRO A 136 -4.29 -5.67 15.52
CA PRO A 136 -4.22 -6.74 14.55
C PRO A 136 -5.65 -6.94 14.05
N PHE A 137 -6.01 -6.25 12.95
CA PHE A 137 -7.21 -6.64 12.22
C PHE A 137 -6.95 -8.06 11.75
N SER A 138 -7.55 -8.96 12.51
CA SER A 138 -7.55 -10.41 12.44
C SER A 138 -7.17 -10.98 11.08
N GLY A 139 -6.14 -11.84 11.04
CA GLY A 139 -6.01 -12.87 10.02
C GLY A 139 -4.65 -13.00 9.35
N ASN A 140 -4.00 -11.91 8.94
CA ASN A 140 -3.01 -12.01 7.84
C ASN A 140 -1.77 -12.86 8.16
N LYS A 141 -1.18 -12.78 9.36
CA LYS A 141 0.05 -13.54 9.64
C LYS A 141 -0.16 -15.06 9.74
N LYS A 142 -1.38 -15.49 10.12
CA LYS A 142 -1.78 -16.92 10.08
C LYS A 142 -2.28 -17.30 8.69
N ARG A 143 -3.07 -16.45 8.04
CA ARG A 143 -3.51 -16.64 6.65
C ARG A 143 -2.35 -16.77 5.68
N ASP A 144 -1.34 -15.91 5.73
CA ASP A 144 -0.15 -15.98 4.87
C ASP A 144 0.67 -17.28 5.00
N ALA A 145 0.56 -17.98 6.13
CA ALA A 145 1.19 -19.28 6.33
C ALA A 145 0.32 -20.44 5.83
N ILE A 146 -0.99 -20.22 5.79
CA ILE A 146 -2.02 -21.18 5.38
C ILE A 146 -2.25 -21.07 3.86
N GLU A 147 -2.49 -19.87 3.36
CA GLU A 147 -2.75 -19.49 1.97
C GLU A 147 -1.45 -19.41 1.16
N LYS A 148 -1.28 -20.35 0.23
CA LYS A 148 -0.11 -20.45 -0.65
C LYS A 148 -0.53 -20.67 -2.10
N THR A 149 0.29 -20.18 -3.02
CA THR A 149 0.15 -20.48 -4.44
C THR A 149 1.13 -21.60 -4.81
N LEU A 150 0.57 -22.72 -5.23
CA LEU A 150 1.28 -23.92 -5.67
C LEU A 150 1.31 -23.95 -7.20
N LYS A 151 2.51 -24.02 -7.77
CA LYS A 151 2.74 -24.18 -9.21
C LYS A 151 3.30 -25.58 -9.45
N ILE A 152 2.60 -26.38 -10.25
CA ILE A 152 2.99 -27.74 -10.59
C ILE A 152 3.13 -27.84 -12.11
N THR A 153 4.22 -28.43 -12.58
CA THR A 153 4.39 -28.76 -14.01
C THR A 153 4.20 -30.25 -14.22
N ILE A 154 3.28 -30.66 -15.08
CA ILE A 154 2.82 -32.04 -15.29
C ILE A 154 3.01 -32.42 -16.77
N PRO A 155 3.40 -33.66 -17.12
CA PRO A 155 3.43 -34.08 -18.52
C PRO A 155 2.01 -34.19 -19.11
N GLU A 156 1.89 -34.04 -20.43
CA GLU A 156 0.61 -34.15 -21.15
C GLU A 156 -0.08 -35.52 -20.96
N ASP A 157 0.69 -36.58 -20.74
CA ASP A 157 0.20 -37.96 -20.55
C ASP A 157 -0.47 -38.21 -19.18
N LEU A 158 -0.47 -37.22 -18.27
CA LEU A 158 -1.11 -37.35 -16.95
C LEU A 158 -2.48 -36.64 -16.95
N ASP A 159 -3.54 -37.38 -16.65
CA ASP A 159 -4.87 -36.82 -16.41
C ASP A 159 -4.88 -35.96 -15.15
N TYR A 160 -4.68 -34.65 -15.32
CA TYR A 160 -4.49 -33.69 -14.24
C TYR A 160 -5.72 -33.45 -13.35
N TYR A 161 -6.91 -33.95 -13.72
CA TYR A 161 -8.14 -33.68 -12.99
C TYR A 161 -8.21 -34.36 -11.62
N ASN A 162 -7.77 -35.62 -11.48
CA ASN A 162 -7.97 -36.41 -10.25
C ASN A 162 -6.67 -36.89 -9.58
N VAL A 163 -5.51 -36.63 -10.18
CA VAL A 163 -4.22 -37.22 -9.71
C VAL A 163 -3.79 -36.66 -8.34
N PHE A 164 -4.25 -35.46 -7.98
CA PHE A 164 -3.82 -34.76 -6.78
C PHE A 164 -4.91 -34.63 -5.71
N ASP A 165 -6.15 -35.05 -6.00
CA ASP A 165 -7.27 -34.90 -5.08
C ASP A 165 -7.01 -35.58 -3.73
N ASP A 166 -6.47 -36.81 -3.75
CA ASP A 166 -6.10 -37.54 -2.53
C ASP A 166 -5.11 -36.75 -1.63
N ILE A 167 -4.15 -36.08 -2.27
CA ILE A 167 -3.10 -35.31 -1.57
C ILE A 167 -3.67 -33.97 -1.09
N PHE A 168 -4.49 -33.32 -1.91
CA PHE A 168 -5.15 -32.08 -1.52
C PHE A 168 -6.13 -32.31 -0.38
N ASP A 169 -6.93 -33.37 -0.38
CA ASP A 169 -7.84 -33.68 0.72
C ASP A 169 -7.10 -33.97 2.03
N GLN A 170 -5.92 -34.59 1.98
CA GLN A 170 -5.15 -34.89 3.18
C GLN A 170 -4.48 -33.65 3.80
N TYR A 171 -3.88 -32.78 2.98
CA TYR A 171 -3.00 -31.69 3.44
C TYR A 171 -3.59 -30.28 3.30
N THR A 172 -4.67 -30.11 2.52
CA THR A 172 -5.31 -28.80 2.28
C THR A 172 -6.74 -28.76 2.84
N THR A 173 -7.16 -27.57 3.29
CA THR A 173 -8.54 -27.27 3.72
C THR A 173 -9.37 -26.77 2.55
N GLU A 174 -8.72 -26.05 1.64
CA GLU A 174 -9.32 -25.47 0.44
C GLU A 174 -8.27 -25.49 -0.67
N HIS A 175 -8.66 -25.86 -1.87
CA HIS A 175 -7.82 -25.84 -3.05
C HIS A 175 -8.64 -25.34 -4.25
N ALA A 176 -8.10 -24.40 -5.00
CA ALA A 176 -8.75 -23.86 -6.18
C ALA A 176 -7.74 -23.75 -7.32
N LEU A 177 -8.06 -24.34 -8.48
CA LEU A 177 -7.26 -24.17 -9.69
C LEU A 177 -7.52 -22.77 -10.25
N VAL A 178 -6.48 -21.95 -10.32
CA VAL A 178 -6.54 -20.56 -10.79
C VAL A 178 -6.21 -20.46 -12.27
N SER A 179 -5.25 -21.26 -12.74
CA SER A 179 -4.79 -21.21 -14.13
C SER A 179 -4.20 -22.55 -14.54
N SER A 180 -4.54 -22.97 -15.76
CA SER A 180 -3.83 -24.01 -16.50
C SER A 180 -3.22 -23.39 -17.75
N LYS A 181 -1.94 -23.67 -18.02
CA LYS A 181 -1.23 -23.20 -19.22
C LYS A 181 -0.37 -24.31 -19.79
N THR A 182 -0.36 -24.46 -21.10
CA THR A 182 0.54 -25.41 -21.76
C THR A 182 1.93 -24.79 -21.97
N THR A 183 2.97 -25.60 -21.85
CA THR A 183 4.39 -25.23 -21.99
C THR A 183 5.14 -26.30 -22.78
N ASN A 184 6.34 -25.98 -23.27
CA ASN A 184 7.12 -26.82 -24.18
C ASN A 184 6.28 -27.35 -25.38
N MET A 185 5.72 -26.43 -26.16
CA MET A 185 5.05 -26.74 -27.44
C MET A 185 3.89 -27.76 -27.33
N GLY A 186 3.21 -27.83 -26.19
CA GLY A 186 2.10 -28.78 -26.00
C GLY A 186 2.37 -29.83 -24.94
N SER A 187 3.64 -30.24 -24.81
CA SER A 187 4.02 -31.46 -24.08
C SER A 187 3.92 -31.43 -22.55
N MET A 188 3.75 -30.24 -21.94
CA MET A 188 3.62 -30.11 -20.49
C MET A 188 2.57 -29.07 -20.10
N PHE A 189 1.84 -29.33 -19.02
CA PHE A 189 0.93 -28.38 -18.40
C PHE A 189 1.56 -27.75 -17.16
N LYS A 190 1.46 -26.42 -17.05
CA LYS A 190 1.70 -25.67 -15.81
C LYS A 190 0.37 -25.33 -15.17
N LEU A 191 0.13 -25.90 -14.01
CA LEU A 191 -1.04 -25.66 -13.19
C LEU A 191 -0.69 -24.74 -12.03
N ILE A 192 -1.55 -23.76 -11.77
CA ILE A 192 -1.43 -22.84 -10.65
C ILE A 192 -2.65 -23.02 -9.77
N TYR A 193 -2.43 -23.48 -8.54
CA TYR A 193 -3.43 -23.66 -7.51
C TYR A 193 -3.24 -22.62 -6.40
N ASN A 194 -4.34 -22.06 -5.90
CA ASN A 194 -4.35 -21.43 -4.59
C ASN A 194 -4.80 -22.48 -3.57
N ILE A 195 -3.99 -22.73 -2.56
CA ILE A 195 -4.23 -23.74 -1.54
C ILE A 195 -4.16 -23.14 -0.14
N SER A 196 -5.00 -23.65 0.74
CA SER A 196 -4.99 -23.37 2.17
C SER A 196 -4.50 -24.61 2.91
N LEU A 197 -3.27 -24.60 3.43
CA LEU A 197 -2.67 -25.72 4.16
C LEU A 197 -3.33 -25.92 5.53
N LYS A 198 -3.65 -27.17 5.88
CA LYS A 198 -4.16 -27.55 7.21
C LYS A 198 -3.12 -27.35 8.31
N ASP A 199 -1.88 -27.73 8.03
CA ASP A 199 -0.74 -27.58 8.94
C ASP A 199 0.51 -27.11 8.17
N PRO A 200 1.00 -25.88 8.41
CA PRO A 200 2.18 -25.37 7.74
C PRO A 200 3.46 -26.14 8.09
N SER A 201 3.48 -26.91 9.18
CA SER A 201 4.64 -27.71 9.59
C SER A 201 4.88 -28.92 8.69
N LYS A 202 3.85 -29.39 7.97
CA LYS A 202 3.90 -30.55 7.06
C LYS A 202 4.12 -30.18 5.60
N GLU A 203 4.51 -28.92 5.33
CA GLU A 203 4.77 -28.42 3.98
C GLU A 203 5.77 -29.31 3.20
N LYS A 204 6.83 -29.78 3.85
CA LYS A 204 7.85 -30.62 3.20
C LYS A 204 7.27 -31.97 2.77
N GLU A 205 6.51 -32.62 3.64
CA GLU A 205 5.87 -33.90 3.39
C GLU A 205 4.84 -33.80 2.25
N PHE A 206 4.08 -32.71 2.22
CA PHE A 206 3.15 -32.39 1.14
C PHE A 206 3.87 -32.26 -0.21
N VAL A 207 4.96 -31.50 -0.28
CA VAL A 207 5.74 -31.34 -1.52
C VAL A 207 6.37 -32.65 -1.98
N ASP A 208 6.89 -33.46 -1.04
CA ASP A 208 7.49 -34.77 -1.38
C ASP A 208 6.43 -35.74 -1.94
N ASN A 209 5.21 -35.77 -1.38
CA ASN A 209 4.11 -36.57 -1.92
C ASN A 209 3.66 -36.11 -3.32
N LEU A 210 3.63 -34.80 -3.57
CA LEU A 210 3.36 -34.27 -4.91
C LEU A 210 4.45 -34.65 -5.92
N ARG A 211 5.73 -34.67 -5.51
CA ARG A 211 6.86 -35.07 -6.38
C ARG A 211 6.74 -36.52 -6.84
N CYS A 212 6.28 -37.42 -5.97
CA CYS A 212 6.06 -38.82 -6.32
C CYS A 212 5.01 -39.00 -7.41
N LYS A 213 3.93 -38.20 -7.40
CA LYS A 213 2.86 -38.26 -8.41
C LYS A 213 3.21 -37.51 -9.70
N ASN A 214 3.98 -36.43 -9.60
CA ASN A 214 4.30 -35.53 -10.70
C ASN A 214 5.55 -35.96 -11.52
N GLY A 215 6.04 -37.19 -11.34
CA GLY A 215 7.24 -37.67 -12.04
C GLY A 215 8.51 -36.86 -11.71
N ASN A 216 8.55 -36.23 -10.53
CA ASN A 216 9.65 -35.34 -10.08
C ASN A 216 9.90 -34.11 -10.99
N LEU A 217 8.88 -33.65 -11.71
CA LEU A 217 8.91 -32.36 -12.41
C LEU A 217 8.82 -31.19 -11.41
N GLU A 218 9.11 -29.98 -11.91
CA GLU A 218 9.21 -28.77 -11.10
C GLU A 218 7.92 -28.47 -10.32
N ILE A 219 8.08 -28.30 -9.00
CA ILE A 219 7.04 -27.84 -8.07
C ILE A 219 7.56 -26.61 -7.35
N ALA A 220 6.82 -25.51 -7.43
CA ALA A 220 7.12 -24.29 -6.72
C ALA A 220 5.96 -23.92 -5.79
N LEU A 221 6.25 -23.86 -4.49
CA LEU A 221 5.31 -23.40 -3.48
C LEU A 221 5.72 -22.00 -3.05
N THR A 222 4.87 -21.03 -3.39
CA THR A 222 5.08 -19.61 -3.08
C THR A 222 4.02 -19.14 -2.11
N ARG A 223 4.34 -18.17 -1.26
CA ARG A 223 3.32 -17.47 -0.48
C ARG A 223 2.28 -16.89 -1.45
N GLN A 224 1.00 -16.98 -1.11
CA GLN A 224 -0.06 -16.49 -1.99
C GLN A 224 0.15 -14.99 -2.18
N GLU A 225 0.60 -14.62 -3.38
CA GLU A 225 0.58 -13.23 -3.79
C GLU A 225 -0.88 -12.93 -4.10
N VAL A 226 -1.46 -11.99 -3.34
CA VAL A 226 -2.73 -11.37 -3.74
C VAL A 226 -2.44 -10.66 -5.05
N ASN A 227 -2.66 -11.37 -6.14
CA ASN A 227 -2.32 -10.93 -7.47
C ASN A 227 -3.34 -9.85 -7.84
N ASN A 228 -3.03 -8.59 -7.51
CA ASN A 228 -3.78 -7.41 -7.97
C ASN A 228 -3.67 -7.20 -9.49
N ASN A 229 -3.02 -8.11 -10.22
CA ASN A 229 -2.83 -8.05 -11.67
C ASN A 229 -3.83 -8.92 -12.43
N ALA A 230 -5.11 -8.77 -12.11
CA ALA A 230 -6.20 -9.20 -12.97
C ALA A 230 -7.16 -8.03 -13.14
N LEU A 231 -6.85 -7.17 -14.12
CA LEU A 231 -7.75 -6.52 -15.08
C LEU A 231 -6.93 -5.63 -16.02
#